data_AF-A0A1H9EE25-F1
#
_entry.id   AF-A0A1H9EE25-F1
#
_cell.length_a   1.000
_cell.length_b   1.000
_cell.length_c   1.000
_cell.angle_alpha   90.00
_cell.angle_beta   90.00
_cell.angle_gamma   90.00
#
_symmetry.space_group_name_H-M   'P 1'
#
loop_
_entity.id
_entity.type
_entity.pdbx_description
1 polymer ?
#
loop_
_entity_poly.entity_id
_entity_poly.type
_entity_poly.pdbx_seq_one_letter_code
_entity_poly.pdbx_strand_id
1 'polypeptide(L)'
;MNYKNLEGFKDEALAEMDELSFDDWSAPQAAEILWSKGPSYSLVPFELQMSDVSPAGVGLKEPNDKKNAQKIYRCEGNVMRIDYFNARGVHHETEKYLYRGARAISLKINNHGEKIWLRMSELENGKVSMAGRIDFDSEFWMYHYKWDGDVISEIVSFCSDSVPGIVIYPEYNEKRQLVSLYFYKADTRVNVFEAS
;
A
#
# COMPACT_ATOMS: atom_id res chain seq x y z
N MET A 1 18.94 10.43 -1.04
CA MET A 1 18.00 10.45 0.11
C MET A 1 18.61 9.67 1.27
N ASN A 2 18.32 10.03 2.51
CA ASN A 2 18.79 9.31 3.71
C ASN A 2 17.61 8.55 4.33
N TYR A 3 17.83 7.31 4.77
CA TYR A 3 16.80 6.49 5.41
C TYR A 3 16.44 6.97 6.82
N LYS A 4 17.24 7.83 7.46
CA LYS A 4 16.95 8.35 8.82
C LYS A 4 15.58 9.02 8.95
N ASN A 5 15.08 9.65 7.89
CA ASN A 5 13.72 10.22 7.93
C ASN A 5 12.64 9.13 8.04
N LEU A 6 12.92 7.92 7.55
CA LEU A 6 12.02 6.76 7.66
C LEU A 6 12.00 6.16 9.06
N GLU A 7 13.06 6.33 9.86
CA GLU A 7 13.04 5.95 11.28
C GLU A 7 12.02 6.80 12.04
N GLY A 8 12.06 8.12 11.86
CA GLY A 8 11.07 9.03 12.44
C GLY A 8 9.65 8.74 11.95
N PHE A 9 9.48 8.53 10.64
CA PHE A 9 8.19 8.17 10.06
C PHE A 9 7.63 6.85 10.62
N LYS A 10 8.48 5.85 10.87
CA LYS A 10 8.10 4.60 11.54
C LYS A 10 7.62 4.87 12.97
N ASP A 11 8.33 5.68 13.73
CA ASP A 11 7.95 6.00 15.11
C ASP A 11 6.61 6.74 15.18
N GLU A 12 6.32 7.62 14.21
CA GLU A 12 5.02 8.27 14.07
C GLU A 12 3.90 7.29 13.71
N ALA A 13 4.17 6.34 12.80
CA ALA A 13 3.20 5.30 12.44
C ALA A 13 2.88 4.37 13.63
N LEU A 14 3.87 4.06 14.47
CA LEU A 14 3.67 3.33 15.73
C LEU A 14 2.80 4.12 16.70
N ALA A 15 3.05 5.42 16.86
CA ALA A 15 2.23 6.28 17.71
C ALA A 15 0.76 6.33 17.23
N GLU A 16 0.52 6.46 15.93
CA GLU A 16 -0.85 6.39 15.37
C GLU A 16 -1.49 5.01 15.64
N MET A 17 -0.74 3.92 15.55
CA MET A 17 -1.23 2.57 15.85
C MET A 17 -1.71 2.41 17.30
N ASP A 18 -1.05 3.08 18.24
CA ASP A 18 -1.37 3.09 19.67
C ASP A 18 -2.52 4.06 20.02
N GLU A 19 -2.59 5.22 19.38
CA GLU A 19 -3.55 6.30 19.71
C GLU A 19 -4.94 6.12 19.08
N LEU A 20 -5.04 5.44 17.94
CA LEU A 20 -6.29 5.40 17.18
C LEU A 20 -7.37 4.51 17.85
N SER A 21 -8.47 5.12 18.29
CA SER A 21 -9.73 4.41 18.55
C SER A 21 -10.41 4.10 17.21
N PHE A 22 -10.16 2.91 16.67
CA PHE A 22 -10.63 2.51 15.35
C PHE A 22 -12.14 2.19 15.29
N ASP A 23 -12.81 2.14 16.46
CA ASP A 23 -14.24 1.92 16.59
C ASP A 23 -15.07 3.10 16.03
N ASP A 24 -14.47 4.30 15.96
CA ASP A 24 -15.12 5.52 15.48
C ASP A 24 -14.95 5.76 13.96
N TRP A 25 -14.31 4.84 13.24
CA TRP A 25 -14.12 4.96 11.78
C TRP A 25 -15.42 4.57 11.07
N SER A 26 -16.42 5.46 11.13
CA SER A 26 -17.59 5.39 10.29
C SER A 26 -17.17 5.77 8.87
N ALA A 27 -17.08 4.78 7.98
CA ALA A 27 -16.88 5.06 6.58
C ALA A 27 -18.07 5.90 6.08
N PRO A 28 -17.86 7.08 5.48
CA PRO A 28 -18.94 7.79 4.82
C PRO A 28 -19.58 6.89 3.77
N GLN A 29 -20.85 7.15 3.46
CA GLN A 29 -21.57 6.37 2.46
C GLN A 29 -20.81 6.44 1.14
N ALA A 30 -20.39 5.26 0.65
CA ALA A 30 -19.61 5.17 -0.58
C ALA A 30 -20.41 5.71 -1.77
N ALA A 31 -19.80 6.57 -2.57
CA ALA A 31 -20.37 7.07 -3.81
C ALA A 31 -20.21 6.06 -4.95
N GLU A 32 -19.17 5.23 -4.89
CA GLU A 32 -18.82 4.24 -5.91
C GLU A 32 -18.39 2.92 -5.26
N ILE A 33 -18.78 1.80 -5.89
CA ILE A 33 -18.33 0.45 -5.51
C ILE A 33 -17.65 -0.18 -6.72
N LEU A 34 -16.37 -0.53 -6.55
CA LEU A 34 -15.57 -1.25 -7.52
C LEU A 34 -15.28 -2.67 -7.02
N TRP A 35 -14.95 -3.55 -7.95
CA TRP A 35 -14.59 -4.93 -7.71
C TRP A 35 -13.30 -5.28 -8.43
N SER A 36 -12.50 -6.13 -7.79
CA SER A 36 -11.29 -6.71 -8.36
C SER A 36 -11.23 -8.21 -8.09
N LYS A 37 -10.64 -8.96 -9.02
CA LYS A 37 -10.34 -10.40 -8.90
C LYS A 37 -8.89 -10.63 -8.45
N GLY A 38 -8.50 -9.95 -7.38
CA GLY A 38 -7.18 -10.04 -6.75
C GLY A 38 -6.77 -8.73 -6.10
N PRO A 39 -5.58 -8.68 -5.48
CA PRO A 39 -5.00 -7.44 -4.95
C PRO A 39 -4.89 -6.37 -6.03
N SER A 40 -5.48 -5.20 -5.83
CA SER A 40 -5.57 -4.15 -6.86
C SER A 40 -5.24 -2.75 -6.36
N TYR A 41 -5.20 -2.56 -5.04
CA TYR A 41 -4.99 -1.26 -4.43
C TYR A 41 -4.06 -1.40 -3.23
N SER A 42 -3.16 -0.43 -3.09
CA SER A 42 -2.40 -0.17 -1.88
C SER A 42 -2.21 1.33 -1.72
N LEU A 43 -2.13 1.76 -0.46
CA LEU A 43 -1.73 3.11 -0.10
C LEU A 43 -0.23 3.34 -0.34
N VAL A 44 0.57 2.28 -0.27
CA VAL A 44 2.02 2.30 -0.42
C VAL A 44 2.34 2.06 -1.91
N PRO A 45 2.90 3.07 -2.63
CA PRO A 45 3.22 2.92 -4.04
C PRO A 45 4.13 1.71 -4.29
N PHE A 46 3.75 0.91 -5.29
CA PHE A 46 4.42 -0.32 -5.70
C PHE A 46 4.56 -1.42 -4.63
N GLU A 47 3.81 -1.38 -3.52
CA GLU A 47 3.89 -2.43 -2.48
C GLU A 47 3.57 -3.83 -3.02
N LEU A 48 2.54 -3.94 -3.87
CA LEU A 48 2.18 -5.22 -4.47
C LEU A 48 3.33 -5.76 -5.34
N GLN A 49 3.89 -4.92 -6.20
CA GLN A 49 5.01 -5.30 -7.06
C GLN A 49 6.28 -5.60 -6.25
N MET A 50 6.57 -4.84 -5.19
CA MET A 50 7.67 -5.14 -4.26
C MET A 50 7.47 -6.48 -3.52
N SER A 51 6.23 -6.97 -3.47
CA SER A 51 5.86 -8.29 -2.95
C SER A 51 5.70 -9.35 -4.06
N ASP A 52 6.19 -9.07 -5.28
CA ASP A 52 6.07 -9.91 -6.48
C ASP A 52 4.61 -10.20 -6.91
N VAL A 53 3.71 -9.24 -6.66
CA VAL A 53 2.29 -9.32 -7.03
C VAL A 53 1.94 -8.25 -8.07
N SER A 54 1.49 -8.69 -9.24
CA SER A 54 0.89 -7.80 -10.24
C SER A 54 -0.50 -7.33 -9.80
N PRO A 55 -0.78 -6.01 -9.76
CA PRO A 55 -2.10 -5.51 -9.40
C PRO A 55 -3.18 -5.99 -10.39
N ALA A 56 -4.26 -6.53 -9.85
CA ALA A 56 -5.41 -6.95 -10.62
C ALA A 56 -6.24 -5.75 -11.13
N GLY A 57 -6.93 -5.95 -12.26
CA GLY A 57 -7.82 -4.94 -12.82
C GLY A 57 -9.07 -4.71 -11.96
N VAL A 58 -9.52 -3.46 -11.91
CA VAL A 58 -10.76 -3.04 -11.22
C VAL A 58 -11.89 -2.81 -12.21
N GLY A 59 -13.13 -3.12 -11.81
CA GLY A 59 -14.33 -2.88 -12.61
C GLY A 59 -15.57 -2.67 -11.76
N LEU A 60 -16.63 -2.13 -12.37
CA LEU A 60 -17.88 -1.81 -11.67
C LEU A 60 -18.76 -3.06 -11.41
N LYS A 61 -18.58 -4.11 -12.20
CA LYS A 61 -19.43 -5.29 -12.13
C LYS A 61 -18.99 -6.21 -10.99
N GLU A 62 -19.92 -6.51 -10.08
CA GLU A 62 -19.73 -7.55 -9.08
C GLU A 62 -19.46 -8.91 -9.77
N PRO A 63 -18.37 -9.62 -9.40
CA PRO A 63 -18.09 -10.91 -9.98
C PRO A 63 -19.09 -11.95 -9.46
N ASN A 64 -19.53 -12.85 -10.35
CA ASN A 64 -20.49 -13.92 -10.01
C ASN A 64 -19.99 -14.82 -8.86
N ASP A 65 -18.67 -15.01 -8.76
CA ASP A 65 -18.00 -15.69 -7.68
C ASP A 65 -17.05 -14.70 -6.99
N LYS A 66 -17.00 -14.70 -5.66
CA LYS A 66 -16.18 -13.78 -4.86
C LYS A 66 -14.86 -14.39 -4.40
N LYS A 67 -14.50 -15.60 -4.86
CA LYS A 67 -13.18 -16.19 -4.58
C LYS A 67 -12.06 -15.20 -4.87
N ASN A 68 -11.24 -14.93 -3.84
CA ASN A 68 -10.09 -14.01 -3.86
C ASN A 68 -10.42 -12.61 -4.38
N ALA A 69 -11.68 -12.17 -4.25
CA ALA A 69 -12.12 -10.87 -4.73
C ALA A 69 -11.86 -9.77 -3.69
N GLN A 70 -11.76 -8.54 -4.18
CA GLN A 70 -11.80 -7.33 -3.37
C GLN A 70 -13.02 -6.50 -3.78
N LYS A 71 -13.70 -5.94 -2.79
CA LYS A 71 -14.76 -4.94 -3.00
C LYS A 71 -14.29 -3.62 -2.43
N ILE A 72 -14.13 -2.62 -3.30
CA ILE A 72 -13.50 -1.35 -3.01
C ILE A 72 -14.59 -0.28 -2.97
N TYR A 73 -14.69 0.43 -1.86
CA TYR A 73 -15.65 1.49 -1.65
C TYR A 73 -14.93 2.82 -1.82
N ARG A 74 -15.41 3.66 -2.74
CA ARG A 74 -14.81 4.97 -3.03
C ARG A 74 -15.78 6.12 -2.78
N CYS A 75 -15.23 7.24 -2.35
CA CYS A 75 -15.95 8.51 -2.20
C CYS A 75 -15.00 9.65 -2.59
N GLU A 76 -15.45 10.56 -3.46
CA GLU A 76 -14.67 11.72 -3.90
C GLU A 76 -13.25 11.38 -4.41
N GLY A 77 -13.12 10.25 -5.11
CA GLY A 77 -11.83 9.76 -5.63
C GLY A 77 -10.99 8.95 -4.63
N ASN A 78 -11.26 9.06 -3.34
CA ASN A 78 -10.57 8.35 -2.27
C ASN A 78 -11.15 6.96 -2.01
N VAL A 79 -10.31 6.01 -1.59
CA VAL A 79 -10.75 4.69 -1.13
C VAL A 79 -11.13 4.82 0.34
N MET A 80 -12.36 4.47 0.70
CA MET A 80 -12.83 4.55 2.10
C MET A 80 -12.72 3.20 2.81
N ARG A 81 -12.92 2.11 2.07
CA ARG A 81 -12.90 0.74 2.58
C ARG A 81 -12.58 -0.24 1.47
N ILE A 82 -11.92 -1.34 1.83
CA ILE A 82 -11.81 -2.54 1.00
C ILE A 82 -12.26 -3.74 1.82
N ASP A 83 -13.25 -4.48 1.31
CA ASP A 83 -13.61 -5.80 1.83
C ASP A 83 -12.87 -6.88 1.04
N TYR A 84 -12.22 -7.80 1.76
CA TYR A 84 -11.44 -8.90 1.19
C TYR A 84 -12.20 -10.21 1.33
N PHE A 85 -12.27 -10.98 0.24
CA PHE A 85 -12.92 -12.28 0.20
C PHE A 85 -11.87 -13.39 0.00
N ASN A 86 -11.96 -14.45 0.80
CA ASN A 86 -11.00 -15.55 0.77
C ASN A 86 -11.22 -16.51 -0.42
N ALA A 87 -10.46 -17.62 -0.44
CA ALA A 87 -10.52 -18.64 -1.48
C ALA A 87 -11.88 -19.35 -1.62
N ARG A 88 -12.80 -19.17 -0.65
CA ARG A 88 -14.18 -19.70 -0.66
C ARG A 88 -15.22 -18.62 -0.98
N GLY A 89 -14.79 -17.39 -1.28
CA GLY A 89 -15.68 -16.26 -1.54
C GLY A 89 -16.38 -15.72 -0.29
N VAL A 90 -15.86 -16.05 0.90
CA VAL A 90 -16.37 -15.56 2.18
C VAL A 90 -15.60 -14.32 2.59
N HIS A 91 -16.31 -13.30 3.08
CA HIS A 91 -15.69 -12.10 3.64
C HIS A 91 -14.75 -12.47 4.79
N HIS A 92 -13.51 -12.03 4.71
CA HIS A 92 -12.44 -12.46 5.59
C HIS A 92 -11.79 -11.29 6.33
N GLU A 93 -11.58 -10.16 5.64
CA GLU A 93 -10.89 -9.01 6.21
C GLU A 93 -11.50 -7.72 5.66
N THR A 94 -11.31 -6.64 6.39
CA THR A 94 -11.70 -5.29 6.00
C THR A 94 -10.53 -4.35 6.23
N GLU A 95 -10.19 -3.54 5.23
CA GLU A 95 -9.27 -2.42 5.38
C GLU A 95 -10.06 -1.13 5.30
N LYS A 96 -9.99 -0.30 6.34
CA LYS A 96 -10.62 1.03 6.39
C LYS A 96 -9.56 2.10 6.17
N TYR A 97 -9.96 3.22 5.60
CA TYR A 97 -9.07 4.32 5.25
C TYR A 97 -9.53 5.62 5.90
N LEU A 98 -8.56 6.41 6.36
CA LEU A 98 -8.74 7.73 6.94
C LEU A 98 -7.77 8.70 6.27
N TYR A 99 -8.26 9.90 5.95
CA TYR A 99 -7.48 10.96 5.33
C TYR A 99 -7.47 12.18 6.25
N ARG A 100 -6.27 12.68 6.60
CA ARG A 100 -6.05 13.83 7.49
C ARG A 100 -5.04 14.79 6.85
N GLY A 101 -5.54 15.80 6.15
CA GLY A 101 -4.70 16.76 5.45
C GLY A 101 -3.82 16.07 4.40
N ALA A 102 -2.50 16.14 4.57
CA ALA A 102 -1.53 15.48 3.69
C ALA A 102 -1.29 14.00 4.01
N ARG A 103 -1.92 13.44 5.06
CA ARG A 103 -1.74 12.05 5.46
C ARG A 103 -2.93 11.19 5.04
N ALA A 104 -2.62 9.97 4.64
CA ALA A 104 -3.58 8.89 4.53
C ALA A 104 -3.13 7.74 5.42
N ILE A 105 -4.09 7.09 6.06
CA ILE A 105 -3.86 5.97 6.98
C ILE A 105 -4.87 4.89 6.63
N SER A 106 -4.44 3.63 6.63
CA SER A 106 -5.35 2.50 6.56
C SER A 106 -5.09 1.50 7.67
N LEU A 107 -6.17 0.90 8.17
CA LEU A 107 -6.09 -0.20 9.13
C LEU A 107 -6.80 -1.40 8.54
N LYS A 108 -6.12 -2.54 8.51
CA LYS A 108 -6.70 -3.83 8.15
C LYS A 108 -7.01 -4.67 9.37
N ILE A 109 -8.24 -5.19 9.41
CA ILE A 109 -8.79 -6.00 10.51
C ILE A 109 -9.40 -7.26 9.90
N ASN A 110 -9.19 -8.41 10.52
CA ASN A 110 -9.88 -9.64 10.11
C ASN A 110 -11.32 -9.71 10.65
N ASN A 111 -12.05 -10.74 10.24
CA ASN A 111 -13.42 -11.01 10.67
C ASN A 111 -13.55 -11.40 12.16
N HIS A 112 -12.45 -11.58 12.88
CA HIS A 112 -12.41 -11.81 14.33
C HIS A 112 -12.15 -10.52 15.12
N GLY A 113 -11.96 -9.38 14.45
CA GLY A 113 -11.64 -8.10 15.08
C GLY A 113 -10.15 -7.93 15.40
N GLU A 114 -9.30 -8.87 14.98
CA GLU A 114 -7.85 -8.77 15.16
C GLU A 114 -7.28 -7.79 14.13
N LYS A 115 -6.47 -6.85 14.61
CA LYS A 115 -5.77 -5.88 13.77
C LYS A 115 -4.59 -6.60 13.12
N ILE A 116 -4.49 -6.50 11.80
CA ILE A 116 -3.48 -7.20 11.00
C ILE A 116 -2.31 -6.26 10.73
N TRP A 117 -2.58 -5.10 10.16
CA TRP A 117 -1.58 -4.08 9.86
C TRP A 117 -2.17 -2.69 9.79
N LEU A 118 -1.32 -1.69 9.96
CA LEU A 118 -1.57 -0.29 9.65
C LEU A 118 -0.67 0.14 8.48
N ARG A 119 -1.22 0.86 7.50
CA ARG A 119 -0.43 1.60 6.51
C ARG A 119 -0.58 3.08 6.72
N MET A 120 0.48 3.82 6.43
CA MET A 120 0.48 5.27 6.47
C MET A 120 1.19 5.80 5.23
N SER A 121 0.72 6.91 4.68
CA SER A 121 1.42 7.66 3.66
C SER A 121 1.31 9.16 3.89
N GLU A 122 2.34 9.87 3.44
CA GLU A 122 2.41 11.32 3.40
C GLU A 122 2.47 11.80 1.95
N LEU A 123 1.69 12.84 1.67
CA LEU A 123 1.59 13.48 0.38
C LEU A 123 2.35 14.81 0.41
N GLU A 124 3.25 14.99 -0.55
CA GLU A 124 3.88 16.26 -0.87
C GLU A 124 3.47 16.66 -2.29
N ASN A 125 2.82 17.82 -2.44
CA ASN A 125 2.31 18.30 -3.73
C ASN A 125 1.42 17.26 -4.47
N GLY A 126 0.61 16.51 -3.72
CA GLY A 126 -0.29 15.48 -4.25
C GLY A 126 0.40 14.16 -4.64
N LYS A 127 1.69 14.01 -4.37
CA LYS A 127 2.48 12.79 -4.63
C LYS A 127 2.92 12.19 -3.31
N VAL A 128 2.92 10.87 -3.23
CA VAL A 128 3.36 10.18 -2.00
C VAL A 128 4.85 10.40 -1.82
N SER A 129 5.26 11.14 -0.80
CA SER A 129 6.67 11.33 -0.46
C SER A 129 7.16 10.16 0.38
N MET A 130 6.45 9.79 1.45
CA MET A 130 6.77 8.63 2.28
C MET A 130 5.54 7.74 2.43
N ALA A 131 5.75 6.43 2.51
CA ALA A 131 4.70 5.51 2.88
C ALA A 131 5.28 4.24 3.50
N GLY A 132 4.46 3.53 4.25
CA GLY A 132 4.85 2.24 4.78
C GLY A 132 3.72 1.47 5.42
N ARG A 133 4.08 0.28 5.90
CA ARG A 133 3.24 -0.67 6.61
C ARG A 133 3.91 -1.07 7.90
N ILE A 134 3.12 -1.19 8.97
CA ILE A 134 3.52 -1.82 10.22
C ILE A 134 2.50 -2.93 10.51
N ASP A 135 3.01 -4.13 10.72
CA ASP A 135 2.22 -5.28 11.13
C ASP A 135 2.18 -5.33 12.67
N PHE A 136 1.10 -5.86 13.23
CA PHE A 136 0.93 -5.89 14.70
C PHE A 136 1.88 -6.87 15.42
N ASP A 137 2.65 -7.65 14.67
CA ASP A 137 3.80 -8.44 15.17
C ASP A 137 5.13 -7.67 15.16
N SER A 138 5.07 -6.35 14.85
CA SER A 138 6.19 -5.41 14.78
C SER A 138 7.09 -5.50 13.54
N GLU A 139 6.74 -6.29 12.53
CA GLU A 139 7.37 -6.17 11.21
C GLU A 139 6.96 -4.85 10.54
N PHE A 140 7.90 -4.24 9.81
CA PHE A 140 7.63 -2.97 9.15
C PHE A 140 8.36 -2.83 7.82
N TRP A 141 7.73 -2.07 6.93
CA TRP A 141 8.29 -1.69 5.63
C TRP A 141 8.01 -0.22 5.39
N MET A 142 9.08 0.59 5.37
CA MET A 142 8.99 2.04 5.18
C MET A 142 9.75 2.44 3.92
N TYR A 143 9.18 3.39 3.18
CA TYR A 143 9.68 3.80 1.88
C TYR A 143 9.65 5.31 1.72
N HIS A 144 10.73 5.87 1.17
CA HIS A 144 10.82 7.27 0.75
C HIS A 144 10.92 7.31 -0.77
N TYR A 145 10.04 8.07 -1.40
CA TYR A 145 9.86 8.11 -2.85
C TYR A 145 10.43 9.39 -3.43
N LYS A 146 11.27 9.25 -4.45
CA LYS A 146 11.67 10.34 -5.33
C LYS A 146 10.81 10.34 -6.57
N TRP A 147 10.25 11.49 -6.91
CA TRP A 147 9.48 11.67 -8.14
C TRP A 147 10.29 12.45 -9.16
N ASP A 148 10.23 12.01 -10.42
CA ASP A 148 10.69 12.76 -11.59
C ASP A 148 9.51 12.95 -12.54
N GLY A 149 8.98 14.17 -12.60
CA GLY A 149 7.65 14.39 -13.17
C GLY A 149 6.62 13.48 -12.48
N ASP A 150 5.89 12.69 -13.26
CA ASP A 150 4.77 11.85 -12.78
C ASP A 150 5.13 10.39 -12.54
N VAL A 151 6.42 10.05 -12.55
CA VAL A 151 6.91 8.70 -12.23
C VAL A 151 7.83 8.73 -11.03
N ILE A 152 7.94 7.58 -10.36
CA ILE A 152 8.86 7.39 -9.24
C ILE A 152 10.22 7.02 -9.84
N SER A 153 11.26 7.78 -9.54
CA SER A 153 12.61 7.52 -10.04
C SER A 153 13.45 6.68 -9.09
N GLU A 154 13.20 6.81 -7.77
CA GLU A 154 13.95 6.10 -6.71
C GLU A 154 13.02 5.83 -5.53
N ILE A 155 13.24 4.70 -4.86
CA ILE A 155 12.57 4.33 -3.61
C ILE A 155 13.65 3.93 -2.62
N VAL A 156 13.80 4.66 -1.52
CA VAL A 156 14.70 4.28 -0.43
C VAL A 156 13.90 3.48 0.59
N SER A 157 14.36 2.28 0.93
CA SER A 157 13.68 1.42 1.89
C SER A 157 14.31 1.44 3.29
N PHE A 158 13.48 1.20 4.29
CA PHE A 158 13.85 0.88 5.65
C PHE A 158 12.84 -0.14 6.19
N CYS A 159 13.24 -1.41 6.22
CA CYS A 159 12.36 -2.52 6.57
C CYS A 159 13.01 -3.43 7.62
N SER A 160 12.20 -4.11 8.42
CA SER A 160 12.65 -5.02 9.50
C SER A 160 13.53 -6.18 9.01
N ASP A 161 13.36 -6.61 7.77
CA ASP A 161 13.97 -7.78 7.16
C ASP A 161 15.05 -7.45 6.10
N SER A 162 15.47 -6.19 6.01
CA SER A 162 16.39 -5.72 4.97
C SER A 162 17.51 -4.83 5.50
N VAL A 163 18.57 -4.66 4.71
CA VAL A 163 19.60 -3.67 5.02
C VAL A 163 18.99 -2.27 4.90
N PRO A 164 19.11 -1.41 5.93
CA PRO A 164 18.57 -0.05 5.87
C PRO A 164 19.14 0.76 4.69
N GLY A 165 18.29 1.51 4.02
CA GLY A 165 18.69 2.45 2.98
C GLY A 165 18.98 1.83 1.61
N ILE A 166 18.50 0.61 1.34
CA ILE A 166 18.52 0.07 -0.03
C ILE A 166 17.73 1.00 -0.95
N VAL A 167 18.30 1.29 -2.13
CA VAL A 167 17.64 2.08 -3.16
C VAL A 167 17.10 1.14 -4.24
N ILE A 168 15.79 1.14 -4.39
CA ILE A 168 15.06 0.42 -5.43
C ILE A 168 14.78 1.40 -6.57
N TYR A 169 15.05 0.95 -7.79
CA TYR A 169 14.89 1.68 -9.03
C TYR A 169 13.75 1.08 -9.84
N PRO A 170 12.72 1.88 -10.13
CA PRO A 170 11.69 1.52 -11.10
C PRO A 170 12.18 1.67 -12.55
N GLU A 171 11.88 0.68 -13.37
CA GLU A 171 12.06 0.72 -14.82
C GLU A 171 10.69 0.80 -15.50
N TYR A 172 10.57 1.67 -16.51
CA TYR A 172 9.32 1.90 -17.21
C TYR A 172 9.48 1.66 -18.72
N ASN A 173 8.41 1.21 -19.38
CA ASN A 173 8.36 1.15 -20.84
C ASN A 173 8.08 2.54 -21.47
N GLU A 174 8.04 2.60 -22.80
CA GLU A 174 7.74 3.83 -23.56
C GLU A 174 6.39 4.46 -23.22
N LYS A 175 5.44 3.67 -22.70
CA LYS A 175 4.11 4.13 -22.24
C LYS A 175 4.11 4.54 -20.77
N ARG A 176 5.28 4.64 -20.13
CA ARG A 176 5.46 4.94 -18.70
C ARG A 176 4.78 3.93 -17.76
N GLN A 177 4.64 2.68 -18.20
CA GLN A 177 4.15 1.59 -17.35
C GLN A 177 5.33 0.90 -16.70
N LEU A 178 5.23 0.59 -15.41
CA LEU A 178 6.27 -0.12 -14.67
C LEU A 178 6.49 -1.50 -15.30
N VAL A 179 7.74 -1.81 -15.65
CA VAL A 179 8.14 -3.12 -16.18
C VAL A 179 9.06 -3.88 -15.24
N SER A 180 9.82 -3.19 -14.40
CA SER A 180 10.68 -3.85 -13.41
C SER A 180 10.93 -2.96 -12.19
N LEU A 181 11.18 -3.60 -11.05
CA LEU A 181 11.79 -2.98 -9.88
C LEU A 181 13.09 -3.73 -9.60
N TYR A 182 14.18 -3.01 -9.37
CA TYR A 182 15.46 -3.63 -9.08
C TYR A 182 16.30 -2.80 -8.12
N PHE A 183 17.29 -3.41 -7.49
CA PHE A 183 18.33 -2.69 -6.76
C PHE A 183 19.71 -3.22 -7.15
N TYR A 184 20.76 -2.49 -6.79
CA TYR A 184 22.13 -2.92 -6.99
C TYR A 184 22.72 -3.49 -5.71
N LYS A 185 23.26 -4.71 -5.81
CA LYS A 185 24.14 -5.29 -4.80
C LYS A 185 25.57 -5.24 -5.34
N ALA A 186 26.37 -4.27 -4.85
CA ALA A 186 27.59 -3.83 -5.53
C ALA A 186 27.28 -3.46 -6.99
N ASP A 187 27.87 -4.14 -7.97
CA ASP A 187 27.63 -3.87 -9.40
C ASP A 187 26.62 -4.85 -10.04
N THR A 188 25.97 -5.70 -9.24
CA THR A 188 25.00 -6.68 -9.74
C THR A 188 23.58 -6.17 -9.55
N ARG A 189 22.81 -6.11 -10.66
CA ARG A 189 21.37 -5.85 -10.64
C ARG A 189 20.65 -7.06 -10.05
N VAL A 190 19.82 -6.82 -9.05
CA VAL A 190 18.92 -7.81 -8.44
C VAL A 190 17.49 -7.34 -8.68
N ASN A 191 16.72 -8.14 -9.41
CA ASN A 191 15.32 -7.83 -9.68
C ASN A 191 14.44 -8.20 -8.47
N VAL A 192 13.56 -7.26 -8.11
CA VAL A 192 12.50 -7.42 -7.11
C VAL A 192 11.20 -7.82 -7.80
N PHE A 193 10.96 -7.29 -9.01
CA PHE A 193 9.76 -7.52 -9.80
C PHE A 193 10.08 -7.41 -11.29
N GLU A 194 9.43 -8.25 -12.10
CA GLU A 194 9.39 -8.13 -13.55
C GLU A 194 7.94 -8.35 -14.03
N ALA A 195 7.40 -7.38 -14.77
CA ALA A 195 6.07 -7.50 -15.34
C ALA A 195 6.04 -8.65 -16.36
N SER A 196 5.03 -9.52 -16.24
CA SER A 196 4.80 -10.65 -17.16
C SER A 196 4.15 -10.23 -18.48
#